data_AF-A0A935QGH9-F1
#
_entry.id   AF-A0A935QGH9-F1
#
_cell.length_a   1.000
_cell.length_b   1.000
_cell.length_c   1.000
_cell.angle_alpha   90.00
_cell.angle_beta   90.00
_cell.angle_gamma   90.00
#
_symmetry.space_group_name_H-M   'P 1'
#
loop_
_entity.id
_entity.type
_entity.pdbx_description
1 polymer ?
#
loop_
_entity_poly.entity_id
_entity_poly.type
_entity_poly.pdbx_seq_one_letter_code
_entity_poly.pdbx_strand_id
1 'polypeptide(L)'
;MSAWQLYPNHVWLADGDHTLVLLVMGFPERQVLGATVVQDPADAAALMTRLVAVHGCQETLRSIWDPMFEDLNTAARNAVLDSGCAQPVGRLDPDGFIWALDIGNAATQAIRASNPATINDVAAALETWLNAPARTSAARVTGQRSGSLTQDAHPCEGPGSDPQDLLPDDRAWGTRTPPPDAP
;
A
#
# COMPACT_ATOMS: atom_id res chain seq x y z
N MET A 1 14.29 -14.64 -0.12
CA MET A 1 13.46 -14.80 1.09
C MET A 1 12.05 -14.37 0.75
N SER A 2 11.05 -15.18 1.12
CA SER A 2 9.65 -14.80 0.96
C SER A 2 9.24 -13.84 2.07
N ALA A 3 8.30 -12.95 1.76
CA ALA A 3 7.81 -11.96 2.72
C ALA A 3 6.36 -11.62 2.42
N TRP A 4 5.59 -11.32 3.46
CA TRP A 4 4.27 -10.71 3.31
C TRP A 4 4.32 -9.23 3.68
N GLN A 5 3.53 -8.43 2.97
CA GLN A 5 3.32 -7.01 3.22
C GLN A 5 1.84 -6.77 3.54
N LEU A 6 1.59 -6.25 4.73
CA LEU A 6 0.29 -5.69 5.12
C LEU A 6 0.17 -4.29 4.55
N TYR A 7 -0.95 -4.03 3.87
CA TYR A 7 -1.28 -2.74 3.30
C TYR A 7 -2.71 -2.34 3.67
N PRO A 8 -2.89 -1.70 4.83
CA PRO A 8 -4.15 -1.09 5.22
C PRO A 8 -4.42 0.19 4.41
N ASN A 9 -5.66 0.41 4.00
CA ASN A 9 -6.07 1.63 3.30
C ASN A 9 -7.53 2.00 3.56
N HIS A 10 -7.81 3.30 3.64
CA HIS A 10 -9.17 3.81 3.81
C HIS A 10 -9.91 3.96 2.49
N VAL A 11 -11.16 3.52 2.51
CA VAL A 11 -12.13 3.69 1.43
C VAL A 11 -13.26 4.58 1.95
N TRP A 12 -13.52 5.67 1.23
CA TRP A 12 -14.63 6.58 1.53
C TRP A 12 -15.93 6.08 0.89
N LEU A 13 -17.00 6.14 1.65
CA LEU A 13 -18.36 5.83 1.23
C LEU A 13 -19.04 7.09 0.65
N ALA A 14 -20.14 6.89 -0.07
CA ALA A 14 -20.87 7.96 -0.74
C ALA A 14 -21.45 9.02 0.22
N ASP A 15 -21.69 8.67 1.48
CA ASP A 15 -22.18 9.58 2.53
C ASP A 15 -21.05 10.35 3.25
N GLY A 16 -19.79 10.10 2.90
CA GLY A 16 -18.62 10.70 3.52
C GLY A 16 -18.08 9.96 4.74
N ASP A 17 -18.71 8.85 5.15
CA ASP A 17 -18.08 7.92 6.08
C ASP A 17 -16.97 7.11 5.38
N HIS A 18 -16.26 6.27 6.12
CA HIS A 18 -15.15 5.50 5.61
C HIS A 18 -15.06 4.12 6.28
N THR A 19 -14.50 3.18 5.53
CA THR A 19 -14.15 1.86 6.05
C THR A 19 -12.69 1.56 5.75
N LEU A 20 -12.10 0.63 6.50
CA LEU A 20 -10.75 0.17 6.27
C LEU A 20 -10.75 -1.09 5.41
N VAL A 21 -9.82 -1.18 4.47
CA VAL A 21 -9.50 -2.40 3.72
C VAL A 21 -8.07 -2.78 4.02
N LEU A 22 -7.82 -4.05 4.29
CA LEU A 22 -6.48 -4.61 4.41
C LEU A 22 -6.20 -5.51 3.23
N LEU A 23 -5.12 -5.23 2.50
CA LEU A 23 -4.53 -6.15 1.53
C LEU A 23 -3.30 -6.84 2.14
N VAL A 24 -3.13 -8.13 1.86
CA VAL A 24 -1.93 -8.89 2.18
C VAL A 24 -1.27 -9.34 0.89
N MET A 25 -0.03 -8.92 0.68
CA MET A 25 0.70 -9.16 -0.56
C MET A 25 1.95 -10.01 -0.33
N GLY A 26 2.20 -10.94 -1.23
CA GLY A 26 3.30 -11.89 -1.19
C GLY A 26 4.45 -11.50 -2.09
N PHE A 27 5.66 -11.66 -1.57
CA PHE A 27 6.94 -11.51 -2.27
C PHE A 27 7.75 -12.82 -2.20
N PRO A 28 8.62 -13.07 -3.19
CA PRO A 28 8.96 -12.21 -4.33
C PRO A 28 7.99 -12.25 -5.52
N GLU A 29 6.99 -13.12 -5.50
CA GLU A 29 6.10 -13.39 -6.64
C GLU A 29 5.18 -12.20 -7.01
N ARG A 30 5.11 -11.17 -6.15
CA ARG A 30 4.32 -9.96 -6.36
C ARG A 30 2.85 -10.30 -6.66
N GLN A 31 2.24 -10.99 -5.71
CA GLN A 31 0.84 -11.40 -5.79
C GLN A 31 0.04 -10.89 -4.58
N VAL A 32 -1.25 -10.64 -4.77
CA VAL A 32 -2.17 -10.42 -3.66
C VAL A 32 -2.58 -11.79 -3.13
N LEU A 33 -2.29 -12.05 -1.86
CA LEU A 33 -2.61 -13.32 -1.19
C LEU A 33 -4.03 -13.33 -0.64
N GLY A 34 -4.50 -12.16 -0.22
CA GLY A 34 -5.87 -11.97 0.24
C GLY A 34 -6.12 -10.52 0.59
N ALA A 35 -7.40 -10.19 0.79
CA ALA A 35 -7.81 -8.92 1.35
C ALA A 35 -9.09 -9.09 2.17
N THR A 36 -9.36 -8.11 3.02
CA THR A 36 -10.61 -8.04 3.78
C THR A 36 -11.00 -6.59 4.01
N VAL A 37 -12.30 -6.32 4.13
CA VAL A 37 -12.75 -5.11 4.83
C VAL A 37 -12.53 -5.35 6.33
N VAL A 38 -12.06 -4.33 7.04
CA VAL A 38 -11.70 -4.39 8.46
C VAL A 38 -12.64 -3.45 9.21
N GLN A 39 -13.45 -4.03 10.11
CA GLN A 39 -14.26 -3.29 11.08
C GLN A 39 -13.59 -3.31 12.45
N ASP A 40 -12.89 -4.39 12.78
CA ASP A 40 -12.09 -4.51 14.00
C ASP A 40 -10.78 -5.31 13.77
N PRO A 41 -9.81 -5.25 14.69
CA PRO A 41 -8.53 -5.95 14.53
C PRO A 41 -8.65 -7.48 14.36
N ALA A 42 -9.75 -8.11 14.82
CA ALA A 42 -9.96 -9.55 14.66
C ALA A 42 -10.24 -9.95 13.20
N ASP A 43 -10.74 -9.04 12.35
CA ASP A 43 -10.88 -9.29 10.91
C ASP A 43 -9.51 -9.51 10.26
N ALA A 44 -8.52 -8.70 10.65
CA ALA A 44 -7.14 -8.85 10.19
C ALA A 44 -6.51 -10.16 10.71
N ALA A 45 -6.73 -10.49 11.98
CA ALA A 45 -6.31 -11.77 12.54
C ALA A 45 -6.90 -12.97 11.78
N ALA A 46 -8.22 -12.95 11.51
CA ALA A 46 -8.91 -14.00 10.79
C ALA A 46 -8.38 -14.15 9.34
N LEU A 47 -8.09 -13.05 8.66
CA LEU A 47 -7.43 -13.09 7.35
C LEU A 47 -6.06 -13.76 7.44
N MET A 48 -5.22 -13.35 8.41
CA MET A 48 -3.88 -13.91 8.57
C MET A 48 -3.89 -15.40 8.91
N THR A 49 -4.77 -15.86 9.80
CA THR A 49 -4.93 -17.28 10.11
C THR A 49 -5.27 -18.10 8.87
N ARG A 50 -6.20 -17.60 8.02
CA ARG A 50 -6.54 -18.27 6.75
C ARG A 50 -5.34 -18.31 5.80
N LEU A 51 -4.60 -17.21 5.68
CA LEU A 51 -3.43 -17.16 4.81
C LEU A 51 -2.30 -18.10 5.29
N VAL A 52 -2.06 -18.19 6.59
CA VAL A 52 -1.09 -19.14 7.16
C VAL A 52 -1.53 -20.58 6.89
N ALA A 53 -2.82 -20.90 7.01
CA ALA A 53 -3.32 -22.24 6.71
C ALA A 53 -3.12 -22.65 5.23
N VAL A 54 -3.20 -21.70 4.29
CA VAL A 54 -3.06 -21.96 2.85
C VAL A 54 -1.61 -21.90 2.37
N HIS A 55 -0.84 -20.93 2.87
CA HIS A 55 0.49 -20.60 2.35
C HIS A 55 1.63 -20.95 3.31
N GLY A 56 1.32 -21.43 4.52
CA GLY A 56 2.28 -21.73 5.57
C GLY A 56 2.81 -20.50 6.30
N CYS A 57 3.74 -20.75 7.23
CA CYS A 57 4.39 -19.70 8.01
C CYS A 57 5.31 -18.84 7.15
N GLN A 58 5.30 -17.52 7.40
CA GLN A 58 6.29 -16.60 6.85
C GLN A 58 7.23 -16.11 7.93
N GLU A 59 8.51 -16.08 7.60
CA GLU A 59 9.55 -15.52 8.45
C GLU A 59 9.46 -13.99 8.51
N THR A 60 8.97 -13.37 7.42
CA THR A 60 8.94 -11.92 7.28
C THR A 60 7.51 -11.39 7.08
N LEU A 61 7.07 -10.52 8.00
CA LEU A 61 5.82 -9.76 7.87
C LEU A 61 6.11 -8.27 8.03
N ARG A 62 5.90 -7.54 6.95
CA ARG A 62 6.11 -6.10 6.84
C ARG A 62 4.77 -5.40 6.95
N SER A 63 4.76 -4.20 7.52
CA SER A 63 3.59 -3.34 7.54
C SER A 63 4.02 -1.90 7.39
N ILE A 64 3.13 -1.05 6.89
CA ILE A 64 3.29 0.39 7.02
C ILE A 64 3.29 0.72 8.52
N TRP A 65 4.31 1.41 9.00
CA TRP A 65 4.34 1.92 10.37
C TRP A 65 3.57 3.23 10.40
N ASP A 66 2.27 3.12 10.58
CA ASP A 66 1.38 4.24 10.89
C ASP A 66 0.69 3.90 12.22
N PRO A 67 0.78 4.77 13.25
CA PRO A 67 0.11 4.56 14.54
C PRO A 67 -1.38 4.26 14.41
N MET A 68 -2.04 4.77 13.36
CA MET A 68 -3.46 4.52 13.11
C MET A 68 -3.79 3.04 12.84
N PHE A 69 -2.80 2.25 12.42
CA PHE A 69 -2.96 0.82 12.13
C PHE A 69 -2.25 -0.08 13.13
N GLU A 70 -1.79 0.44 14.27
CA GLU A 70 -0.99 -0.32 15.24
C GLU A 70 -1.73 -1.54 15.80
N ASP A 71 -3.00 -1.38 16.18
CA ASP A 71 -3.81 -2.47 16.71
C ASP A 71 -4.05 -3.57 15.67
N LEU A 72 -4.34 -3.18 14.43
CA LEU A 72 -4.50 -4.08 13.29
C LEU A 72 -3.19 -4.84 13.01
N ASN A 73 -2.09 -4.11 12.96
CA ASN A 73 -0.75 -4.64 12.74
C ASN A 73 -0.31 -5.60 13.85
N THR A 74 -0.75 -5.35 15.08
CA THR A 74 -0.51 -6.21 16.25
C THR A 74 -1.36 -7.46 16.16
N ALA A 75 -2.65 -7.34 15.89
CA ALA A 75 -3.56 -8.48 15.74
C ALA A 75 -3.12 -9.42 14.60
N ALA A 76 -2.71 -8.87 13.45
CA ALA A 76 -2.19 -9.63 12.33
C ALA A 76 -0.91 -10.41 12.69
N ARG A 77 0.01 -9.81 13.45
CA ARG A 77 1.25 -10.47 13.91
C ARG A 77 0.97 -11.55 14.95
N ASN A 78 0.09 -11.28 15.91
CA ASN A 78 -0.31 -12.24 16.93
C ASN A 78 -0.99 -13.46 16.28
N ALA A 79 -1.87 -13.26 15.29
CA ALA A 79 -2.51 -14.37 14.58
C ALA A 79 -1.51 -15.31 13.89
N VAL A 80 -0.41 -14.78 13.35
CA VAL A 80 0.67 -15.60 12.78
C VAL A 80 1.37 -16.40 13.88
N LEU A 81 1.70 -15.77 15.00
CA LEU A 81 2.32 -16.42 16.17
C LEU A 81 1.41 -17.52 16.75
N ASP A 82 0.13 -17.21 16.96
CA ASP A 82 -0.88 -18.12 17.51
C ASP A 82 -1.16 -19.31 16.58
N SER A 83 -0.85 -19.18 15.29
CA SER A 83 -0.87 -20.28 14.32
C SER A 83 0.35 -21.22 14.42
N GLY A 84 1.23 -21.01 15.41
CA GLY A 84 2.42 -21.82 15.65
C GLY A 84 3.66 -21.40 14.86
N CYS A 85 3.62 -20.26 14.19
CA CYS A 85 4.76 -19.72 13.46
C CYS A 85 5.71 -18.95 14.38
N ALA A 86 6.96 -18.79 13.95
CA ALA A 86 7.85 -17.83 14.60
C ALA A 86 7.27 -16.40 14.53
N GLN A 87 7.57 -15.57 15.53
CA GLN A 87 7.15 -14.17 15.51
C GLN A 87 7.73 -13.49 14.26
N PRO A 88 6.90 -13.00 13.33
CA PRO A 88 7.41 -12.49 12.09
C PRO A 88 8.04 -11.12 12.30
N VAL A 89 9.21 -10.91 11.69
CA VAL A 89 9.98 -9.66 11.75
C VAL A 89 10.04 -9.02 10.36
N GLY A 90 10.42 -7.74 10.26
CA GLY A 90 10.68 -7.15 8.95
C GLY A 90 10.44 -5.66 8.91
N ARG A 91 11.37 -4.96 8.23
CA ARG A 91 11.18 -3.57 7.83
C ARG A 91 10.63 -3.51 6.41
N LEU A 92 9.98 -2.40 6.09
CA LEU A 92 9.59 -2.09 4.72
C LEU A 92 10.81 -2.12 3.82
N ASP A 93 10.67 -2.83 2.71
CA ASP A 93 11.61 -2.82 1.60
C ASP A 93 11.09 -1.78 0.58
N PRO A 94 11.91 -0.81 0.12
CA PRO A 94 11.43 0.27 -0.73
C PRO A 94 10.77 -0.21 -2.04
N ASP A 95 11.39 -1.17 -2.72
CA ASP A 95 10.88 -1.68 -4.00
C ASP A 95 9.57 -2.47 -3.81
N GLY A 96 9.51 -3.29 -2.75
CA GLY A 96 8.28 -3.96 -2.35
C GLY A 96 7.18 -2.98 -1.96
N PHE A 97 7.53 -1.89 -1.28
CA PHE A 97 6.58 -0.87 -0.86
C PHE A 97 5.98 -0.11 -2.06
N ILE A 98 6.79 0.27 -3.06
CA ILE A 98 6.28 0.96 -4.26
C ILE A 98 5.25 0.08 -4.99
N TRP A 99 5.56 -1.19 -5.20
CA TRP A 99 4.61 -2.10 -5.84
C TRP A 99 3.35 -2.31 -4.97
N ALA A 100 3.50 -2.44 -3.65
CA ALA A 100 2.37 -2.55 -2.73
C ALA A 100 1.46 -1.30 -2.77
N LEU A 101 2.04 -0.11 -2.86
CA LEU A 101 1.34 1.16 -3.02
C LEU A 101 0.58 1.22 -4.35
N ASP A 102 1.20 0.84 -5.46
CA ASP A 102 0.55 0.79 -6.77
C ASP A 102 -0.67 -0.14 -6.77
N ILE A 103 -0.52 -1.33 -6.16
CA ILE A 103 -1.61 -2.31 -6.04
C ILE A 103 -2.72 -1.81 -5.12
N GLY A 104 -2.37 -1.25 -3.96
CA GLY A 104 -3.34 -0.67 -3.02
C GLY A 104 -4.12 0.48 -3.63
N ASN A 105 -3.46 1.34 -4.42
CA ASN A 105 -4.11 2.42 -5.16
C ASN A 105 -5.05 1.87 -6.24
N ALA A 106 -4.63 0.85 -6.99
CA ALA A 106 -5.47 0.22 -8.01
C ALA A 106 -6.73 -0.43 -7.41
N ALA A 107 -6.62 -1.08 -6.25
CA ALA A 107 -7.76 -1.63 -5.52
C ALA A 107 -8.71 -0.51 -5.06
N THR A 108 -8.16 0.54 -4.45
CA THR A 108 -8.94 1.66 -3.93
C THR A 108 -9.67 2.42 -5.03
N GLN A 109 -9.03 2.63 -6.19
CA GLN A 109 -9.66 3.25 -7.35
C GLN A 109 -10.79 2.39 -7.90
N ALA A 110 -10.60 1.07 -7.99
CA ALA A 110 -11.64 0.16 -8.47
C ALA A 110 -12.86 0.16 -7.53
N ILE A 111 -12.64 0.16 -6.21
CA ILE A 111 -13.71 0.25 -5.23
C ILE A 111 -14.40 1.61 -5.32
N ARG A 112 -13.66 2.73 -5.40
CA ARG A 112 -14.27 4.05 -5.56
C ARG A 112 -15.11 4.17 -6.84
N ALA A 113 -14.67 3.53 -7.92
CA ALA A 113 -15.40 3.51 -9.19
C ALA A 113 -16.75 2.79 -9.09
N SER A 114 -16.94 1.88 -8.12
CA SER A 114 -18.25 1.28 -7.86
C SER A 114 -19.20 2.17 -7.05
N ASN A 115 -18.73 3.34 -6.59
CA ASN A 115 -19.47 4.30 -5.77
C ASN A 115 -20.19 3.64 -4.57
N PRO A 116 -19.44 3.02 -3.64
CA PRO A 116 -20.01 2.24 -2.56
C PRO A 116 -20.79 3.13 -1.59
N ALA A 117 -22.02 2.73 -1.25
CA ALA A 117 -22.82 3.39 -0.23
C ALA A 117 -22.68 2.71 1.14
N THR A 118 -22.26 1.44 1.16
CA THR A 118 -22.19 0.63 2.37
C THR A 118 -20.88 -0.17 2.45
N ILE A 119 -20.57 -0.67 3.64
CA ILE A 119 -19.47 -1.63 3.87
C ILE A 119 -19.63 -2.89 2.99
N ASN A 120 -20.87 -3.36 2.79
CA ASN A 120 -21.14 -4.52 1.94
C ASN A 120 -20.83 -4.23 0.46
N ASP A 121 -21.08 -3.00 -0.01
CA ASP A 121 -20.70 -2.60 -1.36
C ASP A 121 -19.18 -2.58 -1.52
N VAL A 122 -18.45 -2.11 -0.50
CA VAL A 122 -16.98 -2.16 -0.47
C VAL A 122 -16.49 -3.60 -0.51
N ALA A 123 -17.07 -4.49 0.29
CA ALA A 123 -16.70 -5.91 0.32
C ALA A 123 -16.94 -6.57 -1.05
N ALA A 124 -18.10 -6.33 -1.67
CA ALA A 124 -18.43 -6.86 -2.99
C ALA A 124 -17.50 -6.31 -4.09
N ALA A 125 -17.15 -5.03 -4.04
CA ALA A 125 -16.23 -4.42 -4.98
C ALA A 125 -14.79 -4.95 -4.80
N LEU A 126 -14.35 -5.15 -3.56
CA LEU A 126 -13.06 -5.75 -3.23
C LEU A 126 -12.98 -7.19 -3.73
N GLU A 127 -14.01 -8.00 -3.50
CA GLU A 127 -14.10 -9.37 -3.99
C GLU A 127 -14.08 -9.41 -5.51
N THR A 128 -14.83 -8.53 -6.17
CA THR A 128 -14.82 -8.40 -7.64
C THR A 128 -13.42 -8.05 -8.15
N TRP A 129 -12.72 -7.14 -7.46
CA TRP A 129 -11.36 -6.75 -7.83
C TRP A 129 -10.35 -7.88 -7.65
N LEU A 130 -10.44 -8.65 -6.54
CA LEU A 130 -9.57 -9.80 -6.28
C LEU A 130 -9.74 -10.92 -7.31
N ASN A 131 -10.97 -11.14 -7.77
CA ASN A 131 -11.29 -12.20 -8.72
C ASN A 131 -11.19 -11.77 -10.19
N ALA A 132 -10.83 -10.52 -10.46
CA ALA A 132 -10.59 -10.06 -11.83
C ALA A 132 -9.40 -10.82 -12.44
N PRO A 133 -9.50 -11.31 -13.69
CA PRO A 133 -8.40 -12.01 -14.36
C PRO A 133 -7.10 -11.21 -14.27
N ALA A 134 -6.03 -11.91 -13.88
CA ALA A 134 -4.77 -11.34 -13.38
C ALA A 134 -4.34 -10.08 -14.15
N ARG A 135 -4.35 -8.95 -13.43
CA ARG A 135 -3.57 -7.78 -13.82
C ARG A 135 -2.11 -8.10 -13.49
N THR A 136 -1.46 -8.88 -14.36
CA THR A 136 -0.01 -8.90 -14.39
C THR A 136 0.42 -7.45 -14.51
N SER A 137 1.02 -6.88 -13.45
CA SER A 137 1.84 -5.68 -13.61
C SER A 137 2.76 -6.02 -14.76
N ALA A 138 2.54 -5.41 -15.92
CA ALA A 138 3.54 -5.36 -16.95
C ALA A 138 4.72 -4.68 -16.27
N ALA A 139 5.66 -5.48 -15.77
CA ALA A 139 7.01 -5.04 -15.54
C ALA A 139 7.38 -4.28 -16.81
N ARG A 140 7.62 -2.97 -16.68
CA ARG A 140 7.95 -2.09 -17.79
C ARG A 140 8.92 -2.82 -18.71
N VAL A 141 8.41 -3.26 -19.86
CA VAL A 141 9.25 -3.69 -20.96
C VAL A 141 10.08 -2.46 -21.32
N THR A 142 11.37 -2.62 -21.13
CA THR A 142 12.43 -1.65 -21.38
C THR A 142 12.38 -1.12 -22.81
N GLY A 143 12.38 0.21 -22.94
CA GLY A 143 13.05 1.00 -23.98
C GLY A 143 12.79 0.69 -25.45
N GLN A 144 12.12 1.62 -26.15
CA GLN A 144 12.59 2.06 -27.47
C GLN A 144 12.12 3.49 -27.77
N ARG A 145 13.06 4.44 -27.79
CA ARG A 145 12.89 5.78 -28.39
C ARG A 145 12.94 5.67 -29.92
N SER A 146 12.01 6.35 -30.57
CA SER A 146 12.07 7.01 -31.90
C SER A 146 10.73 7.74 -32.03
N GLY A 147 10.56 9.06 -32.08
CA GLY A 147 11.35 10.09 -32.75
C GLY A 147 10.58 10.54 -34.00
N SER A 148 9.77 11.62 -33.92
CA SER A 148 9.63 12.64 -34.98
C SER A 148 8.59 13.73 -34.59
N LEU A 149 9.01 14.99 -34.74
CA LEU A 149 8.29 16.25 -34.53
C LEU A 149 7.37 16.60 -35.71
N THR A 150 6.31 17.37 -35.43
CA THR A 150 5.74 18.51 -36.21
C THR A 150 4.41 18.90 -35.53
N GLN A 151 3.94 20.14 -35.40
CA GLN A 151 4.48 21.50 -35.52
C GLN A 151 3.34 22.44 -35.03
N ASP A 152 3.69 23.44 -34.22
CA ASP A 152 3.06 24.75 -33.97
C ASP A 152 1.53 24.94 -33.90
N ALA A 153 1.08 25.39 -32.72
CA ALA A 153 0.21 26.58 -32.59
C ALA A 153 0.29 27.17 -31.16
N HIS A 154 1.23 28.10 -30.95
CA HIS A 154 1.13 29.18 -29.95
C HIS A 154 1.31 30.50 -30.74
N PRO A 155 0.60 31.60 -30.40
CA PRO A 155 0.98 32.35 -29.22
C PRO A 155 -0.17 33.07 -28.49
N CYS A 156 0.00 33.27 -27.18
CA CYS A 156 -0.37 34.50 -26.50
C CYS A 156 0.75 34.78 -25.49
N GLU A 157 1.66 35.68 -25.85
CA GLU A 157 2.64 36.27 -24.95
C GLU A 157 1.93 37.15 -23.92
N GLY A 158 2.15 36.88 -22.64
CA GLY A 158 1.91 37.78 -21.52
C GLY A 158 3.19 37.79 -20.67
N PRO A 159 3.68 38.95 -20.20
CA PRO A 159 5.02 39.05 -19.64
C PRO A 159 5.11 38.48 -18.22
N GLY A 160 6.00 37.50 -18.05
CA GLY A 160 6.85 37.32 -16.87
C GLY A 160 6.19 36.83 -15.57
N SER A 161 6.30 35.53 -15.30
CA SER A 161 6.56 34.99 -13.96
C SER A 161 7.12 33.58 -14.10
N ASP A 162 8.40 33.43 -13.77
CA ASP A 162 9.12 32.17 -13.65
C ASP A 162 8.57 31.35 -12.45
N PRO A 163 8.10 30.11 -12.62
CA PRO A 163 7.66 29.27 -11.51
C PRO A 163 8.77 28.32 -11.02
N GLN A 164 10.04 28.72 -11.06
CA GLN A 164 11.14 27.99 -10.41
C GLN A 164 11.40 28.37 -8.94
N ASP A 165 10.58 29.22 -8.32
CA ASP A 165 10.93 29.82 -7.02
C ASP A 165 10.24 29.19 -5.79
N LEU A 166 9.96 27.88 -5.78
CA LEU A 166 9.54 27.16 -4.57
C LEU A 166 10.03 25.71 -4.55
N LEU A 167 11.36 25.53 -4.43
CA LEU A 167 11.95 24.33 -3.81
C LEU A 167 12.31 24.66 -2.35
N PRO A 168 11.65 24.07 -1.34
CA PRO A 168 12.22 23.98 -0.01
C PRO A 168 13.12 22.74 0.13
N ASP A 169 14.40 23.04 0.35
CA ASP A 169 15.56 22.26 0.78
C ASP A 169 15.35 20.91 1.50
N ASP A 170 16.23 19.97 1.13
CA ASP A 170 16.56 18.66 1.73
C ASP A 170 17.16 18.75 3.17
N ARG A 171 16.54 19.49 4.08
CA ARG A 171 17.01 19.59 5.48
C ARG A 171 15.91 19.34 6.51
N ALA A 172 15.48 18.09 6.61
CA ALA A 172 14.69 17.62 7.76
C ALA A 172 15.05 16.20 8.24
N TRP A 173 16.28 15.74 8.01
CA TRP A 173 16.81 14.56 8.71
C TRP A 173 17.45 15.02 10.04
N GLY A 174 16.60 15.13 11.07
CA GLY A 174 17.03 15.45 12.43
C GLY A 174 17.92 14.35 13.00
N THR A 175 19.23 14.54 12.93
CA THR A 175 20.23 13.85 13.74
C THR A 175 20.16 14.37 15.16
N ARG A 176 19.69 13.55 16.12
CA ARG A 176 19.90 13.81 17.54
C ARG A 176 21.28 13.30 17.92
N THR A 177 22.23 14.22 18.10
CA THR A 177 23.47 14.00 18.83
C THR A 177 23.23 14.40 20.29
N PRO A 178 23.65 13.62 21.32
CA PRO A 178 23.50 14.01 22.71
C PRO A 178 24.48 15.14 23.09
N PRO A 179 24.17 16.00 24.06
CA PRO A 179 25.07 17.07 24.48
C PRO A 179 26.26 16.51 25.28
N PRO A 180 27.50 17.04 25.10
CA PRO A 180 28.63 16.73 25.95
C PRO A 180 28.62 17.56 27.25
N ASP A 181 29.10 16.95 28.32
CA ASP A 181 29.28 17.53 29.66
C ASP A 181 30.14 18.81 29.64
N ALA A 182 29.73 19.81 30.42
CA ALA A 182 30.44 21.07 30.60
C ALA A 182 31.60 20.93 31.60
N PRO A 183 32.68 21.74 31.47
CA PRO A 183 33.86 21.69 32.33
C PRO A 183 33.64 22.20 33.76
#